data_AF-A0A9D4DKB1-F1
#
_entry.id   AF-A0A9D4DKB1-F1
#
_cell.length_a   1.000
_cell.length_b   1.000
_cell.length_c   1.000
_cell.angle_alpha   90.00
_cell.angle_beta   90.00
_cell.angle_gamma   90.00
#
_symmetry.space_group_name_H-M   'P 1'
#
loop_
_entity.id
_entity.type
_entity.pdbx_description
1 polymer ?
#
loop_
_entity_poly.entity_id
_entity_poly.type
_entity_poly.pdbx_seq_one_letter_code
_entity_poly.pdbx_strand_id
1 'polypeptide(L)'
;MRKVVNEGLATAYAAKGDKFLFLRKLMSLPYLPSEHITPAFEQMMLQAEEVGSPLLNVVNYVERTWIRGSMWKPENWSVYRQTVRTNND
;
A
#
# COMPACT_ATOMS: atom_id res chain seq x y z
N MET A 1 8.08 6.66 11.01
CA MET A 1 7.95 5.19 11.10
C MET A 1 8.11 4.68 12.54
N ARG A 2 7.28 5.07 13.50
CA ARG A 2 7.42 4.66 14.92
C ARG A 2 6.27 3.80 15.48
N LYS A 3 5.19 3.62 14.72
CA LYS A 3 3.99 2.93 15.21
C LYS A 3 3.93 1.43 14.87
N VAL A 4 4.70 0.99 13.87
CA VAL A 4 4.72 -0.40 13.38
C VAL A 4 5.45 -1.35 14.34
N VAL A 5 6.33 -0.83 15.19
CA VAL A 5 7.16 -1.62 16.12
C VAL A 5 6.40 -1.97 17.42
N ASN A 6 5.40 -1.17 17.81
CA ASN A 6 4.76 -1.28 19.12
C ASN A 6 3.64 -2.34 19.21
N GLU A 7 3.24 -2.94 18.07
CA GLU A 7 2.03 -3.77 17.96
C GLU A 7 2.34 -5.25 17.68
N GLY A 8 3.56 -5.73 17.93
CA GLY A 8 3.92 -7.15 17.74
C GLY A 8 3.92 -7.63 16.28
N LEU A 9 3.76 -6.72 15.31
CA LEU A 9 3.75 -7.01 13.87
C LEU A 9 5.12 -7.36 13.28
N ALA A 10 6.20 -7.16 14.03
CA ALA A 10 7.55 -7.54 13.59
C ALA A 10 7.69 -9.05 13.35
N THR A 11 7.03 -9.88 14.18
CA THR A 11 7.09 -11.34 14.07
C THR A 11 6.29 -11.86 12.86
N ALA A 12 5.17 -11.20 12.53
CA ALA A 12 4.39 -11.51 11.32
C ALA A 12 5.07 -11.03 10.03
N TYR A 13 5.90 -9.99 10.11
CA TYR A 13 6.74 -9.53 8.99
C TYR A 13 7.82 -10.57 8.60
N ALA A 14 8.27 -11.38 9.56
CA ALA A 14 9.25 -12.46 9.34
C ALA A 14 8.60 -13.78 8.87
N ALA A 15 7.30 -13.97 9.08
CA ALA A 15 6.59 -15.15 8.64
C ALA A 15 6.29 -15.07 7.14
N LYS A 16 7.08 -15.78 6.33
CA LYS A 16 6.81 -16.06 4.91
C LYS A 16 5.38 -16.65 4.77
N GLY A 17 4.41 -15.81 4.45
CA GLY A 17 3.03 -16.20 4.23
C GLY A 17 2.31 -15.21 3.34
N ASP A 18 1.13 -15.59 2.84
CA ASP A 18 0.35 -14.83 1.84
C ASP A 18 0.04 -13.39 2.30
N LYS A 19 -0.08 -13.18 3.62
CA LYS A 19 -0.31 -11.87 4.24
C LYS A 19 0.87 -10.90 4.02
N PHE A 20 2.10 -11.42 4.04
CA PHE A 20 3.31 -10.63 3.79
C PHE A 20 3.42 -10.25 2.31
N LEU A 21 3.10 -11.18 1.40
CA LEU A 21 3.07 -10.91 -0.03
C LEU A 21 2.00 -9.87 -0.38
N PHE A 22 0.83 -9.94 0.25
CA PHE A 22 -0.22 -8.94 0.08
C PHE A 22 0.23 -7.54 0.52
N LEU A 23 0.82 -7.42 1.72
CA LEU A 23 1.29 -6.13 2.21
C LEU A 23 2.43 -5.58 1.34
N ARG A 24 3.31 -6.45 0.84
CA ARG A 24 4.36 -6.07 -0.11
C ARG A 24 3.77 -5.54 -1.42
N LYS A 25 2.71 -6.16 -1.95
CA LYS A 25 1.99 -5.66 -3.14
C LYS A 25 1.35 -4.30 -2.86
N LEU A 26 0.71 -4.12 -1.71
CA LEU A 26 0.13 -2.85 -1.29
C LEU A 26 1.18 -1.73 -1.23
N MET A 27 2.34 -2.00 -0.63
CA MET A 27 3.46 -1.04 -0.59
C MET A 27 4.12 -0.80 -1.95
N SER A 28 3.86 -1.64 -2.95
CA SER A 28 4.38 -1.46 -4.29
C SER A 28 3.50 -0.61 -5.21
N LEU A 29 2.27 -0.27 -4.77
CA LEU A 29 1.35 0.59 -5.52
C LEU A 29 1.97 1.93 -5.97
N PRO A 30 2.81 2.63 -5.17
CA PRO A 30 3.41 3.91 -5.61
C PRO A 30 4.29 3.80 -6.85
N TYR A 31 4.80 2.60 -7.16
CA TYR A 31 5.62 2.37 -8.34
C TYR A 31 4.79 2.08 -9.60
N LEU A 32 3.47 1.93 -9.47
CA LEU A 32 2.58 1.81 -10.61
C LEU A 32 2.24 3.20 -11.17
N PRO A 33 1.97 3.29 -12.48
CA PRO A 33 1.34 4.49 -13.06
C PRO A 33 0.04 4.80 -12.32
N SER A 34 -0.28 6.08 -12.13
CA SER A 34 -1.50 6.51 -11.41
C SER A 34 -2.77 5.89 -11.97
N GLU A 35 -2.86 5.72 -13.29
CA GLU A 35 -3.96 5.06 -13.99
C GLU A 35 -4.14 3.58 -13.61
N HIS A 36 -3.08 2.90 -13.17
CA HIS A 36 -3.10 1.50 -12.77
C HIS A 36 -3.20 1.29 -11.26
N ILE A 37 -3.02 2.33 -10.45
CA ILE A 37 -3.06 2.24 -8.98
C ILE A 37 -4.46 1.87 -8.49
N THR A 38 -5.50 2.57 -8.96
CA THR A 38 -6.90 2.32 -8.56
C THR A 38 -7.35 0.91 -8.95
N PRO A 39 -7.23 0.45 -10.21
CA PRO A 39 -7.67 -0.90 -10.56
C PRO A 39 -6.86 -2.00 -9.85
N ALA A 40 -5.55 -1.79 -9.63
CA ALA A 40 -4.75 -2.74 -8.85
C ALA A 40 -5.21 -2.80 -7.37
N PHE A 41 -5.59 -1.67 -6.79
CA PHE A 41 -6.10 -1.60 -5.43
C PHE A 41 -7.47 -2.30 -5.29
N GLU A 42 -8.37 -2.12 -6.25
CA GLU A 42 -9.69 -2.79 -6.25
C GLU A 42 -9.56 -4.32 -6.27
N GLN A 43 -8.65 -4.86 -7.08
CA GLN A 43 -8.37 -6.31 -7.08
C GLN A 43 -7.82 -6.80 -5.73
N MET A 44 -6.97 -6.00 -5.08
CA MET A 44 -6.47 -6.31 -3.74
C MET A 44 -7.59 -6.23 -2.68
N MET A 45 -8.56 -5.33 -2.85
CA MET A 45 -9.69 -5.20 -1.94
C MET A 45 -10.57 -6.45 -1.94
N LEU A 46 -10.90 -6.99 -3.13
CA LEU A 46 -11.64 -8.25 -3.26
C LEU A 46 -10.91 -9.40 -2.55
N GLN A 47 -9.60 -9.52 -2.75
CA GLN A 47 -8.78 -10.55 -2.07
C GLN A 47 -8.74 -10.36 -0.54
N ALA A 48 -8.76 -9.12 -0.05
CA ALA A 48 -8.78 -8.84 1.38
C ALA A 48 -10.14 -9.10 2.02
N GLU A 49 -11.24 -8.91 1.29
CA GLU A 49 -12.59 -9.29 1.72
C GLU A 49 -12.72 -10.81 1.86
N GLU A 50 -12.13 -11.59 0.95
CA GLU A 50 -12.10 -13.06 1.04
C GLU A 50 -11.30 -13.58 2.24
N VAL A 51 -10.17 -12.92 2.59
CA VAL A 51 -9.30 -13.32 3.71
C VAL A 51 -9.85 -12.86 5.06
N GLY A 52 -10.54 -11.71 5.10
CA GLY A 52 -11.10 -11.12 6.32
C GLY A 52 -10.10 -10.38 7.22
N SER A 53 -10.48 -10.18 8.48
CA SER A 53 -9.68 -9.43 9.47
C SER A 53 -8.39 -10.17 9.84
N PRO A 54 -7.24 -9.48 10.03
CA PRO A 54 -7.06 -8.02 10.14
C PRO A 54 -6.72 -7.30 8.82
N LEU A 55 -6.65 -8.02 7.70
CA LEU A 55 -6.19 -7.47 6.41
C LEU A 55 -7.15 -6.42 5.87
N LEU A 56 -8.45 -6.69 5.99
CA LEU A 56 -9.52 -5.80 5.59
C LEU A 56 -9.44 -4.41 6.25
N ASN A 57 -9.02 -4.33 7.52
CA ASN A 57 -8.86 -3.05 8.23
C ASN A 57 -7.76 -2.18 7.62
N VAL A 58 -6.64 -2.80 7.23
CA VAL A 58 -5.52 -2.10 6.59
C VAL A 58 -5.93 -1.59 5.21
N VAL A 59 -6.60 -2.42 4.42
CA VAL A 59 -7.07 -2.04 3.08
C VAL A 59 -8.09 -0.92 3.16
N ASN A 60 -9.09 -1.01 4.04
CA ASN A 60 -10.07 0.06 4.24
C ASN A 60 -9.44 1.40 4.65
N TYR A 61 -8.41 1.37 5.49
CA TYR A 61 -7.67 2.58 5.86
C TYR A 61 -6.95 3.20 4.65
N VAL A 62 -6.28 2.38 3.84
CA VAL A 62 -5.60 2.83 2.63
C VAL A 62 -6.58 3.38 1.61
N GLU A 63 -7.72 2.71 1.40
CA GLU A 63 -8.77 3.20 0.51
C GLU A 63 -9.21 4.61 0.89
N ARG A 64 -9.61 4.82 2.15
CA ARG A 64 -10.15 6.09 2.63
C ARG A 64 -9.13 7.22 2.62
N THR A 65 -7.86 6.90 2.85
CA THR A 65 -6.81 7.91 3.03
C THR A 65 -6.04 8.22 1.74
N TRP A 66 -5.75 7.20 0.93
CA TRP A 66 -4.80 7.29 -0.20
C TRP A 66 -5.45 7.13 -1.58
N ILE A 67 -6.62 6.46 -1.65
CA ILE A 67 -7.34 6.24 -2.91
C ILE A 67 -8.47 7.26 -3.07
N ARG A 68 -9.39 7.30 -2.10
CA ARG A 68 -10.55 8.20 -2.06
C ARG A 68 -10.31 9.50 -1.29
N GLY A 69 -9.13 9.63 -0.67
CA GLY A 69 -8.76 10.81 0.12
C GLY A 69 -8.62 12.05 -0.77
N SER A 70 -9.17 13.18 -0.32
CA SER A 70 -9.11 14.44 -1.07
C SER A 70 -7.73 15.10 -1.06
N MET A 71 -6.89 14.79 -0.06
CA MET A 71 -5.58 15.42 0.13
C MET A 71 -4.45 14.78 -0.70
N TRP A 72 -4.49 13.46 -0.92
CA TRP A 72 -3.38 12.72 -1.53
C TRP A 72 -3.89 11.79 -2.63
N LYS A 73 -4.20 12.35 -3.80
CA LYS A 73 -4.60 11.56 -4.98
C LYS A 73 -3.45 10.66 -5.43
N PRO A 74 -3.73 9.50 -6.06
CA PRO A 74 -2.72 8.61 -6.66
C PRO A 74 -1.68 9.30 -7.53
N GLU A 75 -2.09 10.35 -8.26
CA GLU A 75 -1.22 11.19 -9.08
C GLU A 75 -0.14 11.93 -8.27
N ASN A 76 -0.42 12.27 -7.02
CA ASN A 76 0.47 13.06 -6.16
C ASN A 76 1.56 12.21 -5.49
N TRP A 77 1.34 10.91 -5.32
CA TRP A 77 2.25 10.02 -4.61
C TRP A 77 2.79 8.87 -5.47
N SER A 78 2.30 8.69 -6.70
CA SER A 78 2.95 7.80 -7.67
C SER A 78 4.35 8.31 -7.97
N VAL A 79 5.35 7.47 -7.72
CA VAL A 79 6.77 7.72 -8.06
C VAL A 79 7.12 7.15 -9.44
N TYR A 80 6.14 6.59 -10.16
CA TYR A 80 6.33 6.07 -11.50
C TYR A 80 6.79 7.18 -12.46
N ARG A 81 7.93 6.96 -13.10
CA ARG A 81 8.61 7.95 -13.98
C ARG A 81 8.95 9.28 -13.33
N GLN A 82 8.94 9.38 -11.99
CA GLN A 82 9.63 10.49 -11.34
C GLN A 82 11.13 10.27 -11.54
N THR A 83 11.72 10.99 -12.49
CA THR A 83 13.17 11.13 -12.61
C THR A 83 13.68 11.57 -11.24
N VAL A 84 14.37 10.68 -10.54
CA VAL A 84 15.13 11.05 -9.34
C VAL A 84 16.14 12.08 -9.82
N ARG A 85 15.85 13.36 -9.60
CA ARG A 85 16.89 14.38 -9.68
C ARG A 85 17.81 14.11 -8.50
N THR A 86 18.87 13.36 -8.73
CA THR A 86 20.11 13.51 -7.97
C THR A 86 20.61 14.92 -8.28
N ASN A 87 20.11 15.92 -7.54
CA ASN A 87 20.79 17.20 -7.43
C ASN A 87 22.04 16.93 -6.59
N ASN A 88 23.08 16.47 -7.28
CA ASN A 88 24.44 16.47 -6.76
C ASN A 88 25.03 17.81 -7.24
N ASP A 89 24.97 18.81 -6.37
CA ASP A 89 25.80 20.02 -6.43
C ASP A 89 26.53 20.11 -5.08
#